data_AF-W2TLZ1-F1
#
_entry.id   AF-W2TLZ1-F1
#
_cell.length_a   1.000
_cell.length_b   1.000
_cell.length_c   1.000
_cell.angle_alpha   90.00
_cell.angle_beta   90.00
_cell.angle_gamma   90.00
#
_symmetry.space_group_name_H-M   'P 1'
#
loop_
_entity.id
_entity.type
_entity.pdbx_description
1 polymer ?
#
loop_
_entity_poly.entity_id
_entity_poly.type
_entity_poly.pdbx_seq_one_letter_code
_entity_poly.pdbx_strand_id
1 'polypeptide(L)'
;MSPEVVGSQESKQDREKLAVLNCPHSVGFHPDRLVIVDLDENSASYCKTARTHMVVPCMNSNRVYIVEVDENEMKLVKTIGPELLKHYDISCPYAVHVLPLKGAPVHIATMGDTYGNGKGDFLLIDRNSFEIRERHNRTGFTGFGGDFSFQTRRNLLIASEWGHPRLFRDGFTRSEIENGAFAKCSNFLLVSESFGSQLHVWQISPGILKESIDLGPFDGCLITTVRFLHNPECNHAFACSAVGSSVFHLYMNSLTEKWSADKVFQVKTIQVENWLSPEMPALLTDLVISMEDRFAYVAGWLHGCIWQLDISDPFRISVLTKVAFFFSQGVLTLFYLKFTFWIMHAKDYFEVKVVLGGLLGGISEAFVKSPLLFQMGQPREFGFPEMGKSTPRTPRVATTIRGTNFRGGPAFLQLSVDGKRLYVGNSFYKQWDSQFYPELIANGGQIARIDIGGGGRMSLSDSFLIDLKDMEGGPYLARDLRFFNGDSTSDNFL
;
A
#
# COMPACT_ATOMS: atom_id res chain seq x y z
N MET A 1 -38.51 21.04 -59.97
CA MET A 1 -38.92 20.68 -58.61
C MET A 1 -37.94 19.64 -58.12
N SER A 2 -36.98 20.10 -57.33
CA SER A 2 -35.81 19.34 -56.90
C SER A 2 -36.01 18.92 -55.44
N PRO A 3 -35.51 17.77 -54.97
CA PRO A 3 -35.70 17.35 -53.58
C PRO A 3 -34.83 18.18 -52.65
N GLU A 4 -35.42 18.68 -51.56
CA GLU A 4 -34.70 19.35 -50.48
C GLU A 4 -33.81 18.35 -49.73
N VAL A 5 -32.52 18.67 -49.69
CA VAL A 5 -31.51 17.99 -48.86
C VAL A 5 -31.64 18.54 -47.45
N VAL A 6 -32.13 17.72 -46.51
CA VAL A 6 -32.07 18.01 -45.07
C VAL A 6 -30.61 17.82 -44.62
N GLY A 7 -29.86 18.92 -44.58
CA GLY A 7 -28.58 18.97 -43.88
C GLY A 7 -28.82 19.19 -42.39
N SER A 8 -28.55 18.18 -41.57
CA SER A 8 -28.45 18.35 -40.12
C SER A 8 -27.19 19.16 -39.80
N GLN A 9 -27.37 20.45 -39.53
CA GLN A 9 -26.34 21.30 -38.95
C GLN A 9 -26.04 20.82 -37.51
N GLU A 10 -25.03 19.96 -37.35
CA GLU A 10 -24.35 19.82 -36.07
C GLU A 10 -23.72 21.17 -35.70
N SER A 11 -24.18 21.76 -34.60
CA SER A 11 -23.70 23.03 -34.07
C SER A 11 -22.20 22.93 -33.73
N LYS A 12 -21.38 23.67 -34.47
CA LYS A 12 -19.92 23.83 -34.32
C LYS A 12 -19.44 24.48 -33.00
N GLN A 13 -20.25 24.54 -31.95
CA GLN A 13 -20.07 25.49 -30.84
C GLN A 13 -19.56 24.87 -29.51
N ASP A 14 -18.76 23.80 -29.57
CA ASP A 14 -18.25 23.13 -28.35
C ASP A 14 -16.72 22.91 -28.35
N ARG A 15 -15.97 23.63 -29.21
CA ARG A 15 -14.58 23.27 -29.53
C ARG A 15 -13.49 23.80 -28.60
N GLU A 16 -13.79 24.69 -27.64
CA GLU A 16 -12.75 25.40 -26.87
C GLU A 16 -13.10 25.50 -25.37
N LYS A 17 -13.45 24.39 -24.71
CA LYS A 17 -13.81 24.37 -23.27
C LYS A 17 -12.65 24.14 -22.32
N LEU A 18 -11.49 23.72 -22.82
CA LEU A 18 -10.26 23.54 -22.04
C LEU A 18 -9.09 24.05 -22.89
N ALA A 19 -8.16 24.77 -22.27
CA ALA A 19 -6.90 25.17 -22.89
C ALA A 19 -5.71 24.53 -22.18
N VAL A 20 -4.77 24.00 -22.95
CA VAL A 20 -3.45 23.63 -22.45
C VAL A 20 -2.53 24.82 -22.65
N LEU A 21 -2.08 25.43 -21.56
CA LEU A 21 -1.14 26.54 -21.61
C LEU A 21 0.28 26.02 -21.37
N ASN A 22 1.20 26.43 -22.22
CA ASN A 22 2.62 26.35 -21.94
C ASN A 22 3.03 27.59 -21.14
N CYS A 23 3.47 27.39 -19.91
CA CYS A 23 3.77 28.41 -18.92
C CYS A 23 5.28 28.42 -18.65
N PRO A 24 6.05 29.19 -19.44
CA PRO A 24 7.47 29.37 -19.16
C PRO A 24 7.67 30.09 -17.83
N HIS A 25 8.67 29.67 -17.06
CA HIS A 25 8.88 30.22 -15.72
C HIS A 25 9.34 31.69 -15.79
N SER A 26 8.65 32.59 -15.09
CA SER A 26 8.83 34.04 -15.27
C SER A 26 10.02 34.64 -14.52
N VAL A 27 10.55 33.98 -13.48
CA VAL A 27 11.68 34.47 -12.67
C VAL A 27 12.59 33.33 -12.20
N GLY A 28 13.89 33.34 -12.54
CA GLY A 28 14.83 32.27 -12.12
C GLY A 28 14.84 31.05 -13.05
N PHE A 29 15.47 29.95 -12.61
CA PHE A 29 15.78 28.76 -13.44
C PHE A 29 14.90 27.54 -13.13
N HIS A 30 13.60 27.76 -12.89
CA HIS A 30 12.67 26.64 -12.68
C HIS A 30 12.14 26.11 -14.03
N PRO A 31 11.75 24.83 -14.11
CA PRO A 31 11.17 24.26 -15.31
C PRO A 31 9.85 24.92 -15.71
N ASP A 32 9.64 25.06 -17.01
CA ASP A 32 8.36 25.44 -17.61
C ASP A 32 7.28 24.41 -17.29
N ARG A 33 6.02 24.84 -17.25
CA ARG A 33 4.88 23.98 -16.92
C ARG A 33 3.86 23.92 -18.04
N LEU A 34 3.14 22.81 -18.12
CA LEU A 34 1.90 22.73 -18.85
C LEU A 34 0.74 22.74 -17.85
N VAL A 35 -0.24 23.62 -18.06
CA VAL A 35 -1.45 23.68 -17.21
C VAL A 35 -2.70 23.58 -18.07
N ILE A 36 -3.73 22.92 -17.53
CA ILE A 36 -5.05 22.82 -18.17
C ILE A 36 -5.97 23.83 -17.50
N VAL A 37 -6.44 24.80 -18.26
CA VAL A 37 -7.36 25.87 -17.82
C VAL A 37 -8.75 25.59 -18.38
N ASP A 38 -9.76 25.68 -17.52
CA ASP A 38 -11.15 25.60 -17.92
C ASP A 38 -11.60 26.90 -18.60
N LEU A 39 -12.11 26.78 -19.83
CA LEU A 39 -12.54 27.90 -20.67
C LEU A 39 -14.07 27.91 -20.88
N ASP A 40 -14.83 27.04 -20.22
CA ASP A 40 -16.29 27.10 -20.28
C ASP A 40 -16.81 28.25 -19.42
N GLU A 41 -17.33 29.32 -20.06
CA GLU A 41 -17.88 30.51 -19.38
C GLU A 41 -19.03 30.21 -18.41
N ASN A 42 -19.68 29.06 -18.57
CA ASN A 42 -20.74 28.61 -17.67
C ASN A 42 -20.22 27.73 -16.52
N SER A 43 -18.92 27.43 -16.51
CA SER A 43 -18.28 26.63 -15.48
C SER A 43 -17.89 27.49 -14.28
N ALA A 44 -18.12 26.97 -13.07
CA ALA A 44 -17.65 27.59 -11.83
C ALA A 44 -16.10 27.69 -11.75
N SER A 45 -15.39 26.93 -12.59
CA SER A 45 -13.94 26.98 -12.75
C SER A 45 -13.48 27.76 -13.99
N TYR A 46 -14.34 28.56 -14.64
CA TYR A 46 -13.95 29.42 -15.77
C TYR A 46 -12.69 30.23 -15.46
N CYS A 47 -11.70 30.13 -16.34
CA CYS A 47 -10.35 30.69 -16.23
C CYS A 47 -9.48 30.17 -15.06
N LYS A 48 -9.79 29.01 -14.48
CA LYS A 48 -8.99 28.35 -13.44
C LYS A 48 -8.43 27.00 -13.89
N THR A 49 -7.28 26.61 -13.35
CA THR A 49 -6.76 25.23 -13.42
C THR A 49 -7.47 24.37 -12.38
N ALA A 50 -7.98 23.16 -12.67
CA ALA A 50 -8.89 22.51 -11.71
C ALA A 50 -8.65 21.01 -11.43
N ARG A 51 -7.79 20.73 -10.43
CA ARG A 51 -8.07 19.71 -9.39
C ARG A 51 -8.28 20.47 -8.09
N THR A 52 -9.53 20.57 -7.67
CA THR A 52 -9.91 21.38 -6.50
C THR A 52 -10.48 20.54 -5.37
N HIS A 53 -10.74 19.25 -5.60
CA HIS A 53 -11.41 18.40 -4.63
C HIS A 53 -10.62 17.12 -4.38
N MET A 54 -10.50 16.77 -3.10
CA MET A 54 -10.00 15.51 -2.62
C MET A 54 -11.17 14.63 -2.15
N VAL A 55 -11.16 13.37 -2.56
CA VAL A 55 -12.14 12.38 -2.15
C VAL A 55 -11.48 11.50 -1.10
N VAL A 56 -11.97 11.57 0.14
CA VAL A 56 -11.34 10.95 1.32
C VAL A 56 -12.21 9.81 1.83
N PRO A 57 -11.93 8.56 1.41
CA PRO A 57 -12.64 7.39 1.91
C PRO A 57 -12.18 7.04 3.33
N CYS A 58 -13.13 6.69 4.19
CA CYS A 58 -12.88 6.40 5.59
C CYS A 58 -13.34 4.98 5.94
N MET A 59 -12.39 4.04 5.81
CA MET A 59 -12.56 2.59 5.96
C MET A 59 -13.40 2.15 7.16
N ASN A 60 -13.11 2.68 8.36
CA ASN A 60 -13.76 2.23 9.59
C ASN A 60 -15.13 2.87 9.82
N SER A 61 -15.29 4.13 9.41
CA SER A 61 -16.53 4.88 9.63
C SER A 61 -17.58 4.67 8.54
N ASN A 62 -17.22 3.98 7.44
CA ASN A 62 -18.03 3.86 6.23
C ASN A 62 -18.51 5.23 5.72
N ARG A 63 -17.59 6.20 5.66
CA ARG A 63 -17.88 7.53 5.11
C ARG A 63 -16.95 7.84 3.95
N VAL A 64 -17.39 8.72 3.07
CA VAL A 64 -16.53 9.38 2.09
C VAL A 64 -16.72 10.87 2.24
N TYR A 65 -15.64 11.60 2.47
CA TYR A 65 -15.66 13.06 2.52
C TYR A 65 -15.19 13.63 1.19
N ILE A 66 -15.87 14.65 0.72
CA ILE A 66 -15.44 15.47 -0.41
C ILE A 66 -14.95 16.78 0.17
N VAL A 67 -13.65 17.01 0.04
CA VAL A 67 -12.96 18.17 0.61
C VAL A 67 -12.50 19.03 -0.55
N GLU A 68 -12.99 20.26 -0.62
CA GLU A 68 -12.40 21.28 -1.48
C GLU A 68 -11.07 21.72 -0.86
N VAL A 69 -10.04 21.78 -1.70
CA VAL A 69 -8.68 22.12 -1.30
C VAL A 69 -8.22 23.26 -2.21
N ASP A 70 -7.92 24.40 -1.60
CA ASP A 70 -7.19 25.48 -2.23
C ASP A 70 -5.76 25.57 -1.65
N GLU A 71 -4.98 26.59 -2.05
CA GLU A 71 -3.59 26.71 -1.60
C GLU A 71 -3.43 26.90 -0.08
N ASN A 72 -4.45 27.42 0.61
CA ASN A 72 -4.36 27.84 2.02
C ASN A 72 -5.47 27.28 2.93
N GLU A 73 -6.54 26.73 2.37
CA GLU A 73 -7.74 26.29 3.08
C GLU A 73 -8.22 24.92 2.57
N MET A 74 -8.78 24.14 3.51
CA MET A 74 -9.51 22.91 3.23
C MET A 74 -10.93 23.04 3.76
N LYS A 75 -11.91 22.80 2.90
CA LYS A 75 -13.33 22.92 3.24
C LYS A 75 -14.07 21.63 2.95
N LEU A 76 -14.81 21.13 3.93
CA LEU A 76 -15.71 19.99 3.71
C LEU A 76 -16.91 20.44 2.87
N VAL A 77 -17.03 19.87 1.66
CA VAL A 77 -18.12 20.17 0.72
C VAL A 77 -19.27 19.20 0.88
N LYS A 78 -18.97 17.90 0.97
CA LYS A 78 -19.99 16.86 1.02
C LYS A 78 -19.53 15.66 1.85
N THR A 79 -20.49 15.01 2.49
CA THR A 79 -20.29 13.72 3.17
C THR A 79 -21.24 12.69 2.59
N ILE A 80 -20.67 11.59 2.07
CA ILE A 80 -21.41 10.37 1.76
C ILE A 80 -21.41 9.54 3.04
N GLY A 81 -22.59 9.42 3.66
CA GLY A 81 -22.76 8.78 4.97
C GLY A 81 -22.85 7.25 4.91
N PRO A 82 -22.72 6.59 6.07
CA PRO A 82 -22.75 5.13 6.17
C PRO A 82 -24.11 4.53 5.78
N GLU A 83 -25.21 5.24 6.01
CA GLU A 83 -26.55 4.78 5.62
C GLU A 83 -26.70 4.60 4.11
N LEU A 84 -26.04 5.47 3.33
CA LEU A 84 -26.08 5.39 1.88
C LEU A 84 -25.24 4.21 1.37
N LEU A 85 -24.06 4.00 1.93
CA LEU A 85 -23.25 2.79 1.65
C LEU A 85 -24.03 1.52 2.02
N LYS A 86 -24.74 1.55 3.16
CA LYS A 86 -25.60 0.43 3.60
C LYS A 86 -26.74 0.15 2.63
N HIS A 87 -27.36 1.18 2.06
CA HIS A 87 -28.39 1.03 1.04
C HIS A 87 -27.90 0.25 -0.19
N TYR A 88 -26.64 0.44 -0.59
CA TYR A 88 -26.02 -0.29 -1.71
C TYR A 88 -25.35 -1.62 -1.29
N ASP A 89 -25.53 -2.03 -0.04
CA ASP A 89 -24.89 -3.22 0.55
C ASP A 89 -23.36 -3.24 0.34
N ILE A 90 -22.71 -2.12 0.64
CA ILE A 90 -21.26 -1.93 0.56
C ILE A 90 -20.73 -1.29 1.85
N SER A 91 -19.47 -1.56 2.18
CA SER A 91 -18.78 -1.00 3.33
C SER A 91 -17.26 -0.90 3.09
N CYS A 92 -16.58 -0.22 4.01
CA CYS A 92 -15.13 -0.06 4.00
C CYS A 92 -14.61 0.53 2.67
N PRO A 93 -14.97 1.79 2.34
CA PRO A 93 -14.42 2.46 1.17
C PRO A 93 -12.90 2.63 1.33
N TYR A 94 -12.14 2.41 0.26
CA TYR A 94 -10.69 2.30 0.31
C TYR A 94 -9.95 3.07 -0.78
N ALA A 95 -9.79 2.50 -1.98
CA ALA A 95 -9.03 3.13 -3.05
C ALA A 95 -9.93 4.06 -3.86
N VAL A 96 -9.39 5.19 -4.32
CA VAL A 96 -10.11 6.16 -5.15
C VAL A 96 -9.30 6.45 -6.39
N HIS A 97 -9.93 6.27 -7.55
CA HIS A 97 -9.34 6.65 -8.82
C HIS A 97 -10.37 7.33 -9.71
N VAL A 98 -9.89 8.25 -10.54
CA VAL A 98 -10.70 8.94 -11.54
C VAL A 98 -10.06 8.72 -12.91
N LEU A 99 -10.89 8.46 -13.91
CA LEU A 99 -10.40 8.38 -15.28
C LEU A 99 -10.13 9.79 -15.83
N PRO A 100 -9.12 9.96 -16.69
CA PRO A 100 -8.83 11.23 -17.35
C PRO A 100 -9.88 11.63 -18.42
N LEU A 101 -10.95 10.84 -18.60
CA LEU A 101 -12.00 11.09 -19.58
C LEU A 101 -13.04 12.11 -19.06
N LYS A 102 -13.50 12.98 -19.96
CA LYS A 102 -14.56 13.96 -19.67
C LYS A 102 -15.85 13.23 -19.28
N GLY A 103 -16.45 13.63 -18.15
CA GLY A 103 -17.69 13.04 -17.64
C GLY A 103 -17.55 11.63 -17.04
N ALA A 104 -16.34 11.08 -16.96
CA ALA A 104 -16.12 9.82 -16.26
C ALA A 104 -16.35 9.98 -14.75
N PRO A 105 -16.96 8.98 -14.09
CA PRO A 105 -17.17 9.04 -12.65
C PRO A 105 -15.86 8.86 -11.87
N VAL A 106 -15.87 9.35 -10.64
CA VAL A 106 -14.90 8.91 -9.64
C VAL A 106 -15.30 7.51 -9.18
N HIS A 107 -14.33 6.60 -9.20
CA HIS A 107 -14.49 5.22 -8.75
C HIS A 107 -13.91 5.10 -7.35
N ILE A 108 -14.68 4.52 -6.44
CA ILE A 108 -14.27 4.27 -5.06
C ILE A 108 -14.43 2.78 -4.80
N ALA A 109 -13.33 2.06 -4.57
CA ALA A 109 -13.37 0.65 -4.20
C ALA A 109 -13.95 0.48 -2.80
N THR A 110 -14.75 -0.57 -2.61
CA THR A 110 -15.30 -1.00 -1.33
C THR A 110 -14.92 -2.45 -1.07
N MET A 111 -14.59 -2.77 0.18
CA MET A 111 -13.99 -4.05 0.54
C MET A 111 -14.98 -5.09 1.06
N GLY A 112 -16.15 -4.66 1.52
CA GLY A 112 -17.11 -5.59 2.12
C GLY A 112 -18.58 -5.21 1.98
N ASP A 113 -19.43 -6.12 2.45
CA ASP A 113 -20.87 -5.93 2.56
C ASP A 113 -21.22 -5.18 3.86
N THR A 114 -22.52 -5.02 4.13
CA THR A 114 -23.00 -4.33 5.34
C THR A 114 -22.70 -5.04 6.66
N TYR A 115 -22.36 -6.32 6.62
CA TYR A 115 -21.98 -7.13 7.77
C TYR A 115 -20.45 -7.25 7.92
N GLY A 116 -19.69 -6.63 7.01
CA GLY A 116 -18.24 -6.71 6.98
C GLY A 116 -17.71 -8.05 6.47
N ASN A 117 -18.51 -8.83 5.75
CA ASN A 117 -17.99 -9.92 4.92
C ASN A 117 -17.35 -9.34 3.66
N GLY A 118 -16.59 -10.16 2.96
CA GLY A 118 -15.84 -9.78 1.78
C GLY A 118 -16.81 -9.57 0.64
N LYS A 119 -16.69 -8.43 -0.03
CA LYS A 119 -17.48 -8.09 -1.20
C LYS A 119 -16.78 -6.97 -1.94
N GLY A 120 -16.09 -7.32 -3.01
CA GLY A 120 -15.39 -6.35 -3.85
C GLY A 120 -16.31 -5.67 -4.82
N ASP A 121 -16.46 -4.36 -4.65
CA ASP A 121 -17.36 -3.55 -5.45
C ASP A 121 -16.80 -2.12 -5.64
N PHE A 122 -17.43 -1.35 -6.53
CA PHE A 122 -17.11 0.07 -6.73
C PHE A 122 -18.35 0.93 -6.52
N LEU A 123 -18.19 1.98 -5.72
CA LEU A 123 -19.11 3.11 -5.67
C LEU A 123 -18.69 4.11 -6.76
N LEU A 124 -19.63 4.48 -7.62
CA LEU A 124 -19.40 5.47 -8.67
C LEU A 124 -20.08 6.77 -8.27
N ILE A 125 -19.34 7.87 -8.26
CA ILE A 125 -19.90 9.20 -8.04
C ILE A 125 -19.60 10.11 -9.22
N ASP A 126 -20.55 10.99 -9.53
CA ASP A 126 -20.35 12.03 -10.51
C ASP A 126 -19.23 12.98 -10.04
N ARG A 127 -18.33 13.33 -10.95
CA ARG A 127 -17.14 14.10 -10.59
C ARG A 127 -17.41 15.59 -10.33
N ASN A 128 -18.58 16.09 -10.71
CA ASN A 128 -18.95 17.50 -10.56
C ASN A 128 -19.97 17.68 -9.42
N SER A 129 -21.03 16.87 -9.40
CA SER A 129 -22.07 16.97 -8.36
C SER A 129 -21.77 16.14 -7.11
N PHE A 130 -20.83 15.19 -7.22
CA PHE A 130 -20.55 14.20 -6.17
C PHE A 130 -21.79 13.38 -5.77
N GLU A 131 -22.80 13.30 -6.65
CA GLU A 131 -23.93 12.39 -6.49
C GLU A 131 -23.57 10.99 -6.94
N ILE A 132 -24.16 9.98 -6.31
CA ILE A 132 -23.97 8.58 -6.70
C ILE A 132 -24.56 8.37 -8.09
N ARG A 133 -23.79 7.74 -8.98
CA ARG A 133 -24.28 7.32 -10.30
C ARG A 133 -24.85 5.91 -10.20
N GLU A 134 -26.03 5.72 -10.76
CA GLU A 134 -26.65 4.41 -10.86
C GLU A 134 -25.80 3.44 -11.69
N ARG A 135 -25.82 2.19 -11.27
CA ARG A 135 -25.01 1.11 -11.83
C ARG A 135 -25.75 0.49 -13.02
N HIS A 136 -25.54 1.02 -14.22
CA HIS A 136 -26.06 0.37 -15.42
C HIS A 136 -25.10 -0.74 -15.90
N ASN A 137 -25.63 -1.93 -16.19
CA ASN A 137 -24.95 -3.01 -16.91
C ASN A 137 -23.68 -3.60 -16.25
N ARG A 138 -23.68 -3.79 -14.91
CA ARG A 138 -22.55 -4.42 -14.20
C ARG A 138 -22.79 -5.91 -13.91
N THR A 139 -21.80 -6.77 -14.14
CA THR A 139 -21.95 -8.24 -14.03
C THR A 139 -21.67 -8.84 -12.64
N GLY A 140 -21.93 -8.09 -11.55
CA GLY A 140 -21.81 -8.59 -10.17
C GLY A 140 -20.69 -7.93 -9.35
N PHE A 141 -20.19 -8.67 -8.36
CA PHE A 141 -19.14 -8.29 -7.40
C PHE A 141 -18.13 -9.44 -7.23
N THR A 142 -16.98 -9.17 -6.61
CA THR A 142 -15.94 -10.18 -6.32
C THR A 142 -15.96 -10.62 -4.86
N GLY A 143 -15.28 -11.73 -4.55
CA GLY A 143 -15.23 -12.29 -3.19
C GLY A 143 -14.64 -11.29 -2.19
N PHE A 144 -13.66 -10.51 -2.60
CA PHE A 144 -13.10 -9.42 -1.81
C PHE A 144 -12.86 -8.17 -2.66
N GLY A 145 -12.81 -7.02 -1.99
CA GLY A 145 -12.36 -5.76 -2.59
C GLY A 145 -11.01 -5.32 -2.04
N GLY A 146 -10.38 -4.37 -2.72
CA GLY A 146 -9.04 -3.93 -2.42
C GLY A 146 -8.65 -2.70 -3.21
N ASP A 147 -7.37 -2.60 -3.53
CA ASP A 147 -6.83 -1.56 -4.42
C ASP A 147 -7.22 -1.84 -5.88
N PHE A 148 -7.12 -0.85 -6.75
CA PHE A 148 -7.31 -1.07 -8.19
C PHE A 148 -6.52 -0.06 -9.02
N SER A 149 -6.27 -0.41 -10.28
CA SER A 149 -5.57 0.48 -11.22
C SER A 149 -6.21 0.40 -12.61
N PHE A 150 -6.13 1.49 -13.36
CA PHE A 150 -6.74 1.62 -14.69
C PHE A 150 -5.72 1.42 -15.80
N GLN A 151 -6.17 0.82 -16.90
CA GLN A 151 -5.57 0.96 -18.22
C GLN A 151 -6.61 1.59 -19.15
N THR A 152 -6.61 2.92 -19.17
CA THR A 152 -7.69 3.73 -19.76
C THR A 152 -7.83 3.49 -21.26
N ARG A 153 -6.71 3.42 -22.01
CA ARG A 153 -6.74 3.19 -23.48
C ARG A 153 -7.45 1.92 -23.88
N ARG A 154 -7.48 0.93 -22.99
CA ARG A 154 -8.02 -0.41 -23.26
C ARG A 154 -9.32 -0.67 -22.53
N ASN A 155 -9.85 0.33 -21.83
CA ASN A 155 -11.09 0.20 -21.07
C ASN A 155 -11.01 -0.93 -20.03
N LEU A 156 -9.85 -1.12 -19.40
CA LEU A 156 -9.61 -2.16 -18.39
C LEU A 156 -9.27 -1.54 -17.03
N LEU A 157 -9.68 -2.22 -15.97
CA LEU A 157 -9.09 -2.06 -14.63
C LEU A 157 -8.72 -3.42 -14.07
N ILE A 158 -7.71 -3.45 -13.20
CA ILE A 158 -7.38 -4.62 -12.38
C ILE A 158 -7.62 -4.24 -10.93
N ALA A 159 -8.42 -5.05 -10.24
CA ALA A 159 -8.76 -4.89 -8.83
C ALA A 159 -8.11 -6.00 -8.00
N SER A 160 -7.66 -5.66 -6.80
CA SER A 160 -7.06 -6.59 -5.86
C SER A 160 -8.04 -7.04 -4.79
N GLU A 161 -7.66 -8.13 -4.11
CA GLU A 161 -8.40 -8.64 -2.97
C GLU A 161 -7.65 -8.39 -1.66
N TRP A 162 -8.36 -7.79 -0.71
CA TRP A 162 -7.85 -7.58 0.65
C TRP A 162 -8.36 -8.68 1.60
N GLY A 163 -9.42 -8.42 2.35
CA GLY A 163 -10.02 -9.41 3.26
C GLY A 163 -11.35 -8.96 3.84
N HIS A 164 -11.88 -9.73 4.77
CA HIS A 164 -13.13 -9.41 5.45
C HIS A 164 -12.98 -8.20 6.39
N PRO A 165 -13.72 -7.08 6.17
CA PRO A 165 -13.65 -5.94 7.09
C PRO A 165 -13.95 -6.26 8.54
N ARG A 166 -14.84 -7.21 8.82
CA ARG A 166 -15.15 -7.65 10.19
C ARG A 166 -13.97 -8.32 10.91
N LEU A 167 -12.97 -8.82 10.17
CA LEU A 167 -11.83 -9.53 10.76
C LEU A 167 -10.65 -8.60 11.01
N PHE A 168 -10.29 -7.76 10.03
CA PHE A 168 -9.12 -6.90 10.21
C PHE A 168 -9.38 -5.67 11.07
N ARG A 169 -10.64 -5.24 11.24
CA ARG A 169 -11.03 -4.04 12.03
C ARG A 169 -10.71 -4.14 13.51
N ASP A 170 -10.67 -5.35 14.05
CA ASP A 170 -10.37 -5.60 15.47
C ASP A 170 -8.89 -5.97 15.70
N GLY A 171 -8.09 -6.00 14.63
CA GLY A 171 -6.73 -6.52 14.64
C GLY A 171 -6.69 -8.06 14.71
N PHE A 172 -5.50 -8.63 14.79
CA PHE A 172 -5.34 -10.08 14.89
C PHE A 172 -5.56 -10.57 16.32
N THR A 173 -6.26 -11.68 16.49
CA THR A 173 -6.34 -12.34 17.80
C THR A 173 -5.00 -12.98 18.17
N ARG A 174 -4.76 -13.15 19.48
CA ARG A 174 -3.56 -13.82 20.00
C ARG A 174 -3.39 -15.23 19.40
N SER A 175 -4.48 -15.98 19.31
CA SER A 175 -4.51 -17.32 18.72
C SER A 175 -4.08 -17.31 17.25
N GLU A 176 -4.53 -16.33 16.46
CA GLU A 176 -4.13 -16.20 15.05
C GLU A 176 -2.64 -15.89 14.93
N ILE A 177 -2.12 -14.95 15.74
CA ILE A 177 -0.70 -14.58 15.72
C ILE A 177 0.19 -15.78 16.17
N GLU A 178 -0.13 -16.41 17.30
CA GLU A 178 0.64 -17.51 17.89
C GLU A 178 0.56 -18.79 17.06
N ASN A 179 -0.57 -19.06 16.39
CA ASN A 179 -0.72 -20.18 15.46
C ASN A 179 -0.22 -19.86 14.04
N GLY A 180 0.49 -18.74 13.86
CA GLY A 180 1.22 -18.46 12.64
C GLY A 180 0.39 -17.81 11.54
N ALA A 181 -0.42 -16.79 11.85
CA ALA A 181 -1.12 -15.95 10.85
C ALA A 181 -0.21 -15.47 9.71
N PHE A 182 1.10 -15.43 9.97
CA PHE A 182 2.16 -15.00 9.06
C PHE A 182 3.25 -16.05 8.81
N ALA A 183 3.21 -17.19 9.51
CA ALA A 183 4.19 -18.25 9.38
C ALA A 183 3.70 -19.30 8.38
N LYS A 184 4.63 -19.91 7.63
CA LYS A 184 4.32 -21.03 6.73
C LYS A 184 4.00 -22.31 7.52
N CYS A 185 2.99 -22.35 8.39
CA CYS A 185 2.73 -23.55 9.21
C CYS A 185 1.24 -23.84 9.48
N SER A 186 0.80 -24.96 8.91
CA SER A 186 -0.15 -25.97 9.42
C SER A 186 -1.59 -25.63 9.86
N ASN A 187 -1.96 -24.39 10.23
CA ASN A 187 -3.36 -24.00 10.48
C ASN A 187 -3.94 -23.17 9.31
N PHE A 188 -3.72 -23.70 8.11
CA PHE A 188 -4.03 -23.16 6.77
C PHE A 188 -5.45 -22.64 6.56
N LEU A 189 -6.46 -23.17 7.26
CA LEU A 189 -7.86 -22.83 7.01
C LEU A 189 -8.25 -21.41 7.45
N LEU A 190 -7.66 -20.85 8.51
CA LEU A 190 -8.18 -19.59 9.08
C LEU A 190 -7.69 -18.34 8.33
N VAL A 191 -6.46 -18.33 7.82
CA VAL A 191 -5.89 -17.17 7.08
C VAL A 191 -6.39 -17.15 5.63
N SER A 192 -6.54 -18.32 4.99
CA SER A 192 -6.95 -18.42 3.58
C SER A 192 -8.41 -18.06 3.33
N GLU A 193 -9.31 -18.22 4.32
CA GLU A 193 -10.69 -17.74 4.20
C GLU A 193 -10.84 -16.26 4.59
N SER A 194 -9.89 -15.70 5.35
CA SER A 194 -9.99 -14.33 5.88
C SER A 194 -9.52 -13.25 4.92
N PHE A 195 -8.59 -13.61 4.03
CA PHE A 195 -7.95 -12.72 3.07
C PHE A 195 -8.00 -13.32 1.68
N GLY A 196 -8.18 -12.46 0.67
CA GLY A 196 -8.18 -12.91 -0.71
C GLY A 196 -6.78 -13.07 -1.28
N SER A 197 -6.73 -13.69 -2.45
CA SER A 197 -5.49 -14.02 -3.17
C SER A 197 -5.64 -13.92 -4.68
N GLN A 198 -6.71 -13.25 -5.15
CA GLN A 198 -6.99 -13.09 -6.56
C GLN A 198 -6.88 -11.63 -7.01
N LEU A 199 -6.62 -11.47 -8.30
CA LEU A 199 -6.78 -10.21 -9.01
C LEU A 199 -7.93 -10.35 -10.00
N HIS A 200 -8.70 -9.29 -10.19
CA HIS A 200 -9.88 -9.30 -11.05
C HIS A 200 -9.72 -8.27 -12.16
N VAL A 201 -9.77 -8.74 -13.41
CA VAL A 201 -9.72 -7.88 -14.59
C VAL A 201 -11.15 -7.54 -14.97
N TRP A 202 -11.46 -6.25 -14.93
CA TRP A 202 -12.76 -5.72 -15.32
C TRP A 202 -12.63 -4.86 -16.56
N GLN A 203 -13.62 -4.91 -17.42
CA GLN A 203 -13.91 -3.83 -18.34
C GLN A 203 -14.53 -2.67 -17.56
N ILE A 204 -14.08 -1.44 -17.79
CA ILE A 204 -14.55 -0.28 -17.01
C ILE A 204 -15.97 0.10 -17.41
N SER A 205 -16.23 0.20 -18.72
CA SER A 205 -17.55 0.56 -19.26
C SER A 205 -17.93 -0.28 -20.49
N PRO A 206 -19.05 -1.01 -20.48
CA PRO A 206 -19.80 -1.42 -19.28
C PRO A 206 -18.94 -2.17 -18.26
N GLY A 207 -19.35 -2.14 -16.99
CA GLY A 207 -18.64 -2.76 -15.87
C GLY A 207 -18.71 -4.29 -15.88
N ILE A 208 -17.87 -4.94 -16.69
CA ILE A 208 -17.94 -6.40 -16.88
C ILE A 208 -16.70 -7.07 -16.29
N LEU A 209 -16.87 -8.03 -15.41
CA LEU A 209 -15.78 -8.90 -14.95
C LEU A 209 -15.35 -9.80 -16.12
N LYS A 210 -14.14 -9.60 -16.64
CA LYS A 210 -13.60 -10.40 -17.76
C LYS A 210 -12.96 -11.69 -17.27
N GLU A 211 -12.11 -11.59 -16.25
CA GLU A 211 -11.39 -12.74 -15.70
C GLU A 211 -10.90 -12.50 -14.26
N SER A 212 -10.58 -13.59 -13.57
CA SER A 212 -9.92 -13.60 -12.26
C SER A 212 -8.62 -14.40 -12.36
N ILE A 213 -7.54 -13.86 -11.78
CA ILE A 213 -6.22 -14.46 -11.77
C ILE A 213 -5.91 -14.90 -10.34
N ASP A 214 -5.71 -16.19 -10.12
CA ASP A 214 -5.33 -16.73 -8.82
C ASP A 214 -3.82 -16.66 -8.62
N LEU A 215 -3.38 -16.01 -7.55
CA LEU A 215 -1.97 -15.87 -7.17
C LEU A 215 -1.55 -16.89 -6.10
N GLY A 216 -2.47 -17.78 -5.71
CA GLY A 216 -2.28 -18.80 -4.70
C GLY A 216 -2.46 -18.27 -3.26
N PRO A 217 -2.94 -19.12 -2.34
CA PRO A 217 -3.38 -18.70 -1.01
C PRO A 217 -2.27 -18.26 -0.06
N PHE A 218 -0.99 -18.40 -0.46
CA PHE A 218 0.16 -18.00 0.35
C PHE A 218 0.88 -16.81 -0.27
N ASP A 219 1.44 -17.01 -1.46
CA ASP A 219 2.21 -15.98 -2.14
C ASP A 219 1.32 -14.79 -2.52
N GLY A 220 0.05 -15.02 -2.87
CA GLY A 220 -0.93 -13.99 -3.21
C GLY A 220 -1.73 -13.43 -2.05
N CYS A 221 -1.55 -13.93 -0.82
CA CYS A 221 -2.43 -13.57 0.30
C CYS A 221 -2.31 -12.08 0.66
N LEU A 222 -3.47 -11.41 0.74
CA LEU A 222 -3.64 -10.01 1.10
C LEU A 222 -2.93 -9.06 0.12
N ILE A 223 -3.53 -8.84 -1.05
CA ILE A 223 -2.95 -8.01 -2.12
C ILE A 223 -3.25 -6.54 -1.83
N THR A 224 -2.23 -5.81 -1.37
CA THR A 224 -2.37 -4.43 -0.87
C THR A 224 -2.36 -3.39 -1.98
N THR A 225 -1.69 -3.69 -3.09
CA THR A 225 -1.50 -2.73 -4.19
C THR A 225 -1.52 -3.41 -5.54
N VAL A 226 -2.10 -2.74 -6.54
CA VAL A 226 -1.94 -3.06 -7.97
C VAL A 226 -1.72 -1.76 -8.76
N ARG A 227 -0.76 -1.79 -9.70
CA ARG A 227 -0.38 -0.63 -10.52
C ARG A 227 -0.09 -1.06 -11.95
N PHE A 228 -0.80 -0.50 -12.92
CA PHE A 228 -0.34 -0.54 -14.30
C PHE A 228 0.96 0.23 -14.47
N LEU A 229 1.75 -0.14 -15.49
CA LEU A 229 2.77 0.76 -16.02
C LEU A 229 2.11 2.06 -16.51
N HIS A 230 2.83 3.18 -16.37
CA HIS A 230 2.38 4.50 -16.79
C HIS A 230 2.21 4.61 -18.30
N ASN A 231 3.05 3.92 -19.06
CA ASN A 231 2.98 3.86 -20.52
C ASN A 231 1.66 3.19 -20.96
N PRO A 232 0.72 3.95 -21.57
CA PRO A 232 -0.61 3.44 -21.89
C PRO A 232 -0.61 2.45 -23.07
N GLU A 233 0.51 2.31 -23.78
CA GLU A 233 0.67 1.28 -24.82
C GLU A 233 0.92 -0.11 -24.23
N CYS A 234 1.45 -0.18 -23.01
CA CYS A 234 1.86 -1.41 -22.34
C CYS A 234 0.71 -2.07 -21.58
N ASN A 235 0.58 -3.39 -21.74
CA ASN A 235 -0.34 -4.23 -20.95
C ASN A 235 0.38 -4.91 -19.79
N HIS A 236 1.15 -4.13 -19.04
CA HIS A 236 1.91 -4.64 -17.92
C HIS A 236 1.43 -3.95 -16.65
N ALA A 237 1.32 -4.72 -15.58
CA ALA A 237 1.01 -4.22 -14.26
C ALA A 237 1.84 -4.96 -13.21
N PHE A 238 1.91 -4.42 -12.01
CA PHE A 238 2.52 -5.04 -10.86
C PHE A 238 1.56 -5.04 -9.69
N ALA A 239 1.55 -6.13 -8.93
CA ALA A 239 0.81 -6.23 -7.69
C ALA A 239 1.73 -6.70 -6.57
N CYS A 240 1.49 -6.25 -5.33
CA CYS A 240 2.21 -6.75 -4.16
C CYS A 240 1.26 -7.35 -3.12
N SER A 241 1.71 -8.44 -2.51
CA SER A 241 1.00 -9.13 -1.44
C SER A 241 1.70 -8.90 -0.10
N ALA A 242 0.92 -8.54 0.91
CA ALA A 242 1.43 -8.29 2.24
C ALA A 242 1.89 -9.59 2.89
N VAL A 243 0.98 -10.54 3.14
CA VAL A 243 1.31 -11.78 3.86
C VAL A 243 2.32 -12.62 3.07
N GLY A 244 2.09 -12.76 1.76
CA GLY A 244 3.01 -13.50 0.88
C GLY A 244 4.37 -12.84 0.67
N SER A 245 4.51 -11.57 1.06
CA SER A 245 5.71 -10.75 0.86
C SER A 245 6.28 -10.84 -0.55
N SER A 246 5.37 -10.86 -1.55
CA SER A 246 5.68 -11.12 -2.95
C SER A 246 5.21 -9.99 -3.86
N VAL A 247 5.90 -9.82 -4.98
CA VAL A 247 5.49 -8.95 -6.09
C VAL A 247 5.28 -9.82 -7.32
N PHE A 248 4.19 -9.53 -8.02
CA PHE A 248 3.76 -10.23 -9.22
C PHE A 248 3.81 -9.28 -10.41
N HIS A 249 4.36 -9.77 -11.53
CA HIS A 249 4.26 -9.11 -12.83
C HIS A 249 3.04 -9.66 -13.55
N LEU A 250 2.13 -8.76 -13.90
CA LEU A 250 0.92 -9.03 -14.65
C LEU A 250 1.15 -8.64 -16.11
N TYR A 251 0.77 -9.51 -17.04
CA TYR A 251 0.88 -9.22 -18.46
C TYR A 251 -0.28 -9.84 -19.24
N MET A 252 -0.72 -9.11 -20.26
CA MET A 252 -1.73 -9.58 -21.19
C MET A 252 -1.09 -10.14 -22.46
N ASN A 253 -1.47 -11.36 -22.83
CA ASN A 253 -1.15 -11.88 -24.15
C ASN A 253 -1.96 -11.10 -25.21
N SER A 254 -1.28 -10.40 -26.12
CA SER A 254 -1.94 -9.53 -27.10
C SER A 254 -2.71 -10.27 -28.20
N LEU A 255 -2.48 -11.59 -28.37
CA LEU A 255 -3.21 -12.41 -29.34
C LEU A 255 -4.47 -13.04 -28.74
N THR A 256 -4.42 -13.44 -27.46
CA THR A 256 -5.54 -14.12 -26.78
C THR A 256 -6.32 -13.23 -25.82
N GLU A 257 -5.83 -12.02 -25.56
CA GLU A 257 -6.32 -11.09 -24.52
C GLU A 257 -6.34 -11.65 -23.09
N LYS A 258 -5.70 -12.81 -22.87
CA LYS A 258 -5.66 -13.46 -21.56
C LYS A 258 -4.59 -12.83 -20.68
N TRP A 259 -4.93 -12.54 -19.43
CA TRP A 259 -3.96 -12.10 -18.43
C TRP A 259 -3.24 -13.27 -17.76
N SER A 260 -2.00 -13.02 -17.36
CA SER A 260 -1.17 -13.95 -16.61
C SER A 260 -0.38 -13.18 -15.55
N ALA A 261 0.02 -13.88 -14.49
CA ALA A 261 0.75 -13.32 -13.38
C ALA A 261 1.94 -14.22 -13.00
N ASP A 262 3.14 -13.66 -13.03
CA ASP A 262 4.36 -14.33 -12.60
C ASP A 262 4.87 -13.71 -11.30
N LYS A 263 5.22 -14.55 -10.32
CA LYS A 263 5.91 -14.06 -9.12
C LYS A 263 7.36 -13.70 -9.47
N VAL A 264 7.68 -12.41 -9.40
CA VAL A 264 8.95 -11.85 -9.88
C VAL A 264 9.88 -11.42 -8.76
N PHE A 265 9.34 -11.17 -7.57
CA PHE A 265 10.14 -10.83 -6.39
C PHE A 265 9.45 -11.37 -5.13
N GLN A 266 10.23 -11.89 -4.18
CA GLN A 266 9.73 -12.37 -2.90
C GLN A 266 10.78 -12.11 -1.82
N VAL A 267 10.35 -11.51 -0.70
CA VAL A 267 11.20 -11.34 0.47
C VAL A 267 11.01 -12.54 1.39
N LYS A 268 12.12 -13.19 1.74
CA LYS A 268 12.09 -14.33 2.65
C LYS A 268 11.79 -13.87 4.08
N THR A 269 10.96 -14.63 4.78
CA THR A 269 10.78 -14.55 6.22
C THR A 269 12.12 -14.68 6.94
N ILE A 270 12.32 -13.88 7.99
CA ILE A 270 13.51 -13.94 8.84
C ILE A 270 13.16 -14.52 10.22
N GLN A 271 14.14 -15.16 10.84
CA GLN A 271 14.02 -15.64 12.22
C GLN A 271 14.33 -14.48 13.17
N VAL A 272 13.50 -14.30 14.20
CA VAL A 272 13.62 -13.22 15.18
C VAL A 272 13.37 -13.73 16.59
N GLU A 273 14.04 -13.11 17.56
CA GLU A 273 13.79 -13.32 18.99
C GLU A 273 12.99 -12.15 19.57
N ASN A 274 12.24 -12.39 20.64
CA ASN A 274 11.45 -11.37 21.35
C ASN A 274 10.41 -10.65 20.46
N TRP A 275 9.95 -11.33 19.42
CA TRP A 275 8.85 -10.92 18.57
C TRP A 275 7.61 -11.79 18.83
N LEU A 276 6.47 -11.37 18.28
CA LEU A 276 5.19 -12.07 18.38
C LEU A 276 5.21 -13.52 17.86
N SER A 277 6.17 -13.86 17.01
CA SER A 277 6.41 -15.19 16.44
C SER A 277 7.92 -15.37 16.21
N PRO A 278 8.47 -16.61 16.20
CA PRO A 278 9.86 -16.85 15.80
C PRO A 278 10.15 -16.42 14.35
N GLU A 279 9.11 -16.29 13.52
CA GLU A 279 9.20 -15.94 12.11
C GLU A 279 8.55 -14.58 11.81
N MET A 280 9.28 -13.70 11.13
CA MET A 280 8.80 -12.38 10.72
C MET A 280 8.84 -12.23 9.19
N PRO A 281 7.67 -12.16 8.50
CA PRO A 281 7.64 -11.83 7.08
C PRO A 281 8.00 -10.36 6.86
N ALA A 282 8.26 -9.97 5.61
CA ALA A 282 8.50 -8.56 5.29
C ALA A 282 7.23 -7.71 5.41
N LEU A 283 6.09 -8.31 5.08
CA LEU A 283 4.78 -7.68 4.99
C LEU A 283 4.82 -6.50 4.00
N LEU A 284 4.72 -6.81 2.70
CA LEU A 284 4.79 -5.79 1.65
C LEU A 284 3.49 -4.98 1.58
N THR A 285 3.55 -3.73 1.99
CA THR A 285 2.36 -2.90 2.24
C THR A 285 2.02 -1.98 1.08
N ASP A 286 3.00 -1.58 0.28
CA ASP A 286 2.79 -0.66 -0.84
C ASP A 286 3.84 -0.87 -1.95
N LEU A 287 3.46 -0.49 -3.17
CA LEU A 287 4.30 -0.50 -4.37
C LEU A 287 4.00 0.74 -5.24
N VAL A 288 5.06 1.49 -5.59
CA VAL A 288 4.95 2.63 -6.52
C VAL A 288 5.94 2.51 -7.67
N ILE A 289 5.53 2.96 -8.85
CA ILE A 289 6.30 2.86 -10.10
C ILE A 289 6.75 4.25 -10.54
N SER A 290 8.01 4.40 -10.95
CA SER A 290 8.52 5.66 -11.51
C SER A 290 7.83 6.01 -12.83
N MET A 291 7.61 7.30 -13.09
CA MET A 291 6.88 7.78 -14.29
C MET A 291 7.46 7.30 -15.63
N GLU A 292 8.74 6.93 -15.62
CA GLU A 292 9.49 6.39 -16.75
C GLU A 292 9.41 4.86 -16.86
N ASP A 293 8.58 4.20 -16.05
CA ASP A 293 8.38 2.74 -15.99
C ASP A 293 9.67 1.93 -15.82
N ARG A 294 10.65 2.53 -15.15
CA ARG A 294 11.99 1.94 -14.99
C ARG A 294 12.20 1.32 -13.62
N PHE A 295 11.62 1.90 -12.58
CA PHE A 295 11.84 1.48 -11.20
C PHE A 295 10.50 1.24 -10.49
N ALA A 296 10.44 0.15 -9.73
CA ALA A 296 9.41 -0.07 -8.73
C ALA A 296 10.02 0.04 -7.33
N TYR A 297 9.33 0.72 -6.42
CA TYR A 297 9.71 0.84 -5.01
C TYR A 297 8.70 0.09 -4.17
N VAL A 298 9.19 -0.77 -3.27
CA VAL A 298 8.35 -1.70 -2.51
C VAL A 298 8.66 -1.57 -1.03
N ALA A 299 7.63 -1.30 -0.22
CA ALA A 299 7.76 -1.13 1.23
C ALA A 299 7.51 -2.46 1.96
N GLY A 300 8.47 -2.91 2.77
CA GLY A 300 8.31 -4.00 3.74
C GLY A 300 8.21 -3.43 5.14
N TRP A 301 6.97 -3.43 5.64
CA TRP A 301 6.62 -2.79 6.89
C TRP A 301 7.32 -3.43 8.08
N LEU A 302 7.21 -4.76 8.23
CA LEU A 302 7.79 -5.45 9.38
C LEU A 302 9.31 -5.53 9.35
N HIS A 303 9.89 -5.68 8.15
CA HIS A 303 11.35 -5.67 7.99
C HIS A 303 11.96 -4.27 8.11
N GLY A 304 11.17 -3.20 8.10
CA GLY A 304 11.69 -1.84 8.16
C GLY A 304 12.44 -1.45 6.90
N CYS A 305 12.01 -1.87 5.71
CA CYS A 305 12.84 -1.82 4.50
C CYS A 305 12.09 -1.33 3.27
N ILE A 306 12.80 -0.62 2.39
CA ILE A 306 12.32 -0.30 1.05
C ILE A 306 13.29 -0.89 0.03
N TRP A 307 12.76 -1.66 -0.91
CA TRP A 307 13.52 -2.18 -2.05
C TRP A 307 13.22 -1.34 -3.29
N GLN A 308 14.26 -1.09 -4.08
CA GLN A 308 14.13 -0.60 -5.44
C GLN A 308 14.41 -1.73 -6.41
N LEU A 309 13.45 -1.99 -7.29
CA LEU A 309 13.51 -2.98 -8.34
C LEU A 309 13.72 -2.28 -9.69
N ASP A 310 14.62 -2.79 -10.50
CA ASP A 310 14.69 -2.44 -11.92
C ASP A 310 13.62 -3.24 -12.67
N ILE A 311 12.69 -2.54 -13.30
CA ILE A 311 11.58 -3.10 -14.07
C ILE A 311 11.65 -2.70 -15.55
N SER A 312 12.81 -2.20 -16.02
CA SER A 312 13.02 -1.82 -17.43
C SER A 312 12.69 -2.98 -18.39
N ASP A 313 12.97 -4.21 -17.98
CA ASP A 313 12.41 -5.43 -18.56
C ASP A 313 11.46 -6.05 -17.51
N PRO A 314 10.13 -5.90 -17.68
CA PRO A 314 9.14 -6.42 -16.72
C PRO A 314 9.25 -7.93 -16.48
N PHE A 315 9.80 -8.70 -17.44
CA PHE A 315 9.98 -10.15 -17.30
C PHE A 315 11.31 -10.53 -16.63
N ARG A 316 12.23 -9.58 -16.41
CA ARG A 316 13.56 -9.81 -15.84
C ARG A 316 13.91 -8.75 -14.81
N ILE A 317 13.22 -8.84 -13.67
CA ILE A 317 13.39 -7.89 -12.59
C ILE A 317 14.66 -8.18 -11.80
N SER A 318 15.33 -7.10 -11.38
CA SER A 318 16.49 -7.18 -10.49
C SER A 318 16.36 -6.22 -9.31
N VAL A 319 16.90 -6.60 -8.16
CA VAL A 319 16.97 -5.71 -6.99
C VAL A 319 18.22 -4.85 -7.13
N LEU A 320 18.05 -3.52 -7.18
CA LEU A 320 19.18 -2.59 -7.31
C LEU A 320 19.75 -2.20 -5.96
N THR A 321 18.89 -1.69 -5.09
CA THR A 321 19.30 -1.21 -3.78
C THR A 321 18.17 -1.31 -2.77
N LYS A 322 18.53 -1.13 -1.51
CA LYS A 322 17.64 -1.24 -0.37
C LYS A 322 18.01 -0.18 0.67
N VAL A 323 17.01 0.51 1.19
CA VAL A 323 17.15 1.39 2.37
C VAL A 323 16.47 0.71 3.55
N ALA A 324 17.14 0.68 4.69
CA ALA A 324 16.62 0.10 5.93
C ALA A 324 16.42 1.18 7.00
N PHE A 325 15.30 1.09 7.70
CA PHE A 325 14.91 1.87 8.86
C PHE A 325 15.08 0.96 10.08
N PHE A 326 16.09 1.23 10.91
CA PHE A 326 16.26 0.56 12.19
C PHE A 326 15.44 1.31 13.22
N PHE A 327 14.55 0.63 13.91
CA PHE A 327 13.79 1.22 15.02
C PHE A 327 14.24 0.54 16.32
N SER A 328 14.34 1.32 17.39
CA SER A 328 14.54 0.76 18.71
C SER A 328 13.24 0.09 19.14
N GLN A 329 13.13 -1.23 18.98
CA GLN A 329 12.12 -1.94 19.77
C GLN A 329 12.61 -1.97 21.21
N GLY A 330 12.06 -1.10 22.04
CA GLY A 330 11.85 -1.45 23.43
C GLY A 330 10.79 -2.55 23.42
N VAL A 331 11.22 -3.81 23.47
CA VAL A 331 10.27 -4.90 23.71
C VAL A 331 9.72 -4.66 25.11
N LEU A 332 8.48 -4.16 25.16
CA LEU A 332 7.66 -4.22 26.35
C LEU A 332 7.38 -5.70 26.61
N THR A 333 8.26 -6.33 27.38
CA THR A 333 7.89 -7.49 28.17
C THR A 333 6.65 -7.05 28.95
N LEU A 334 5.48 -7.61 28.62
CA LEU A 334 4.27 -7.45 29.42
C LEU A 334 4.60 -7.87 30.85
N PHE A 335 4.91 -6.89 31.71
CA PHE A 335 4.97 -7.06 33.15
C PHE A 335 3.55 -7.38 33.63
N TYR A 336 3.19 -8.67 33.68
CA TYR A 336 2.09 -9.12 34.52
C TYR A 336 2.61 -9.30 35.95
N LEU A 337 2.65 -8.20 36.70
CA LEU A 337 2.57 -8.24 38.16
C LEU A 337 1.09 -8.47 38.52
N LYS A 338 0.68 -9.75 38.58
CA LYS A 338 -0.45 -10.19 39.40
C LYS A 338 0.05 -11.25 40.37
N PHE A 339 0.59 -10.79 41.49
CA PHE A 339 0.70 -11.60 42.71
C PHE A 339 -0.61 -11.46 43.49
N THR A 340 -1.41 -12.52 43.52
CA THR A 340 -1.97 -13.02 44.79
C THR A 340 -2.22 -14.52 44.65
N PHE A 341 -1.56 -15.26 45.53
CA PHE A 341 -1.48 -16.71 45.64
C PHE A 341 -2.79 -17.35 46.15
N TRP A 342 -3.08 -18.56 45.67
CA TRP A 342 -3.68 -19.62 46.49
C TRP A 342 -3.32 -21.01 45.93
N ILE A 343 -2.13 -21.51 46.25
CA ILE A 343 -1.85 -22.96 46.27
C ILE A 343 -1.04 -23.26 47.53
N MET A 344 -1.67 -24.02 48.42
CA MET A 344 -1.06 -24.65 49.59
C MET A 344 -0.13 -25.78 49.16
N HIS A 345 1.00 -25.89 49.86
CA HIS A 345 1.89 -27.06 50.00
C HIS A 345 2.59 -27.62 48.74
N ALA A 346 3.87 -27.30 48.60
CA ALA A 346 4.97 -28.26 48.83
C ALA A 346 6.33 -27.55 48.73
N LYS A 347 7.24 -27.95 49.62
CA LYS A 347 8.60 -27.45 49.78
C LYS A 347 9.42 -27.75 48.52
N ASP A 348 10.11 -26.75 47.97
CA ASP A 348 11.50 -26.86 47.53
C ASP A 348 12.06 -25.46 47.24
N TYR A 349 13.25 -25.21 47.78
CA TYR A 349 13.98 -23.94 47.68
C TYR A 349 14.74 -23.89 46.35
N PHE A 350 14.53 -22.84 45.55
CA PHE A 350 15.49 -22.42 44.54
C PHE A 350 15.76 -20.91 44.67
N GLU A 351 17.03 -20.60 44.91
CA GLU A 351 17.59 -19.24 44.90
C GLU A 351 17.65 -18.74 43.44
N VAL A 352 16.82 -17.76 43.08
CA VAL A 352 16.92 -17.09 41.78
C VAL A 352 17.75 -15.82 41.97
N LYS A 353 18.98 -15.81 41.46
CA LYS A 353 19.79 -14.60 41.28
C LYS A 353 19.10 -13.68 40.27
N VAL A 354 18.57 -12.56 40.75
CA VAL A 354 18.15 -11.44 39.91
C VAL A 354 19.40 -10.72 39.41
N VAL A 355 19.71 -10.82 38.13
CA VAL A 355 20.68 -9.96 37.46
C VAL A 355 19.90 -8.83 36.79
N LEU A 356 19.93 -7.63 37.41
CA LEU A 356 19.56 -6.39 36.75
C LEU A 356 20.64 -6.07 35.71
N GLY A 357 20.30 -6.18 34.42
CA GLY A 357 21.13 -5.75 33.31
C GLY A 357 20.30 -4.94 32.33
N GLY A 358 20.48 -3.61 32.34
CA GLY A 358 19.93 -2.71 31.34
C GLY A 358 20.74 -2.68 30.05
N LEU A 359 20.14 -2.07 29.02
CA LEU A 359 20.74 -1.58 27.77
C LEU A 359 21.33 -2.64 26.82
N LEU A 360 20.63 -2.90 25.71
CA LEU A 360 21.06 -2.65 24.32
C LEU A 360 20.21 -3.46 23.34
N GLY A 361 19.42 -2.76 22.51
CA GLY A 361 18.59 -3.34 21.47
C GLY A 361 19.34 -3.57 20.15
N GLY A 362 18.86 -4.54 19.38
CA GLY A 362 19.27 -4.79 18.00
C GLY A 362 18.86 -6.19 17.56
N ILE A 363 17.91 -6.28 16.62
CA ILE A 363 17.57 -7.54 15.94
C ILE A 363 18.76 -7.92 15.06
N SER A 364 19.29 -9.14 15.24
CA SER A 364 20.40 -9.68 14.44
C SER A 364 19.89 -10.79 13.51
N GLU A 365 20.34 -10.79 12.25
CA GLU A 365 20.12 -11.90 11.30
C GLU A 365 20.88 -13.15 11.78
N ALA A 366 20.17 -14.26 12.01
CA ALA A 366 20.76 -15.57 12.30
C ALA A 366 20.79 -16.46 11.04
N PHE A 367 21.91 -17.16 10.84
CA PHE A 367 22.20 -17.98 9.65
C PHE A 367 21.34 -19.26 9.52
N VAL A 368 21.06 -19.60 8.27
CA VAL A 368 20.31 -20.76 7.77
C VAL A 368 21.05 -22.08 8.06
N LYS A 369 20.38 -23.07 8.68
CA LYS A 369 20.77 -24.48 8.63
C LYS A 369 19.87 -25.24 7.66
N SER A 370 20.46 -25.84 6.63
CA SER A 370 19.82 -26.82 5.74
C SER A 370 20.00 -28.23 6.33
N PRO A 371 18.96 -29.09 6.40
CA PRO A 371 19.15 -30.48 6.76
C PRO A 371 19.45 -31.31 5.50
N LEU A 372 20.68 -31.83 5.39
CA LEU A 372 20.96 -33.00 4.55
C LEU A 372 20.93 -34.23 5.47
N LEU A 373 20.02 -35.16 5.17
CA LEU A 373 20.01 -36.51 5.70
C LEU A 373 21.33 -37.23 5.37
N PHE A 374 21.93 -37.95 6.33
CA PHE A 374 22.60 -39.24 6.08
C PHE A 374 22.74 -40.07 7.37
N GLN A 375 22.77 -41.39 7.17
CA GLN A 375 22.69 -42.51 8.11
C GLN A 375 23.71 -42.55 9.26
N MET A 376 23.31 -43.22 10.35
CA MET A 376 24.18 -43.66 11.43
C MET A 376 25.31 -44.59 10.93
N GLY A 377 26.54 -44.27 11.33
CA GLY A 377 27.74 -45.10 11.20
C GLY A 377 28.81 -44.62 12.21
N GLN A 378 29.55 -45.57 12.80
CA GLN A 378 30.43 -45.48 13.99
C GLN A 378 31.49 -44.35 14.04
N PRO A 379 31.99 -43.99 15.25
CA PRO A 379 32.85 -42.82 15.44
C PRO A 379 34.26 -43.07 14.90
N ARG A 380 34.73 -42.18 14.03
CA ARG A 380 36.16 -42.01 13.73
C ARG A 380 36.55 -40.61 14.18
N GLU A 381 37.53 -40.53 15.07
CA GLU A 381 38.17 -39.27 15.47
C GLU A 381 38.86 -38.65 14.24
N PHE A 382 38.39 -37.48 13.83
CA PHE A 382 39.08 -36.59 12.89
C PHE A 382 39.09 -35.20 13.51
N GLY A 383 40.29 -34.63 13.65
CA GLY A 383 40.52 -33.35 14.31
C GLY A 383 39.71 -32.20 13.70
N PHE A 384 39.03 -31.46 14.56
CA PHE A 384 38.32 -30.24 14.18
C PHE A 384 39.33 -29.09 13.98
N PRO A 385 39.32 -28.37 12.85
CA PRO A 385 39.96 -27.07 12.78
C PRO A 385 39.18 -26.08 13.66
N GLU A 386 39.90 -25.24 14.40
CA GLU A 386 39.32 -24.22 15.27
C GLU A 386 38.28 -23.36 14.52
N MET A 387 37.04 -23.38 15.00
CA MET A 387 36.01 -22.44 14.56
C MET A 387 36.45 -21.03 14.96
N GLY A 388 36.65 -20.16 13.95
CA GLY A 388 36.90 -18.74 14.14
C GLY A 388 35.82 -18.13 15.03
N LYS A 389 36.25 -17.47 16.11
CA LYS A 389 35.38 -16.68 16.99
C LYS A 389 34.65 -15.63 16.13
N SER A 390 33.33 -15.72 16.05
CA SER A 390 32.52 -14.65 15.48
C SER A 390 32.64 -13.41 16.38
N THR A 391 33.00 -12.28 15.78
CA THR A 391 32.89 -10.99 16.44
C THR A 391 31.40 -10.66 16.63
N PRO A 392 30.96 -10.21 17.82
CA PRO A 392 29.60 -9.69 17.99
C PRO A 392 29.43 -8.50 17.03
N ARG A 393 28.47 -8.58 16.10
CA ARG A 393 28.09 -7.41 15.30
C ARG A 393 27.50 -6.38 16.25
N THR A 394 28.02 -5.15 16.20
CA THR A 394 27.51 -4.02 16.97
C THR A 394 26.00 -3.85 16.76
N PRO A 395 25.21 -3.65 17.83
CA PRO A 395 23.78 -3.36 17.69
C PRO A 395 23.59 -2.16 16.77
N ARG A 396 22.72 -2.29 15.76
CA ARG A 396 22.44 -1.20 14.83
C ARG A 396 21.67 -0.11 15.58
N VAL A 397 22.26 1.09 15.63
CA VAL A 397 21.64 2.28 16.22
C VAL A 397 20.34 2.59 15.48
N ALA A 398 19.30 3.00 16.21
CA ALA A 398 18.04 3.42 15.63
C ALA A 398 18.26 4.52 14.58
N THR A 399 17.57 4.40 13.44
CA THR A 399 17.55 5.39 12.38
C THR A 399 17.03 6.70 12.95
N THR A 400 17.87 7.72 12.89
CA THR A 400 17.57 9.07 13.35
C THR A 400 17.51 10.01 12.16
N ILE A 401 16.46 10.82 12.06
CA ILE A 401 16.27 11.83 11.02
C ILE A 401 16.01 13.16 11.74
N ARG A 402 16.77 14.21 11.41
CA ARG A 402 16.73 15.50 12.13
C ARG A 402 16.85 15.37 13.66
N GLY A 403 17.60 14.39 14.16
CA GLY A 403 17.76 14.14 15.60
C GLY A 403 16.60 13.36 16.25
N THR A 404 15.57 12.98 15.48
CA THR A 404 14.42 12.21 15.96
C THR A 404 14.47 10.77 15.48
N ASN A 405 14.21 9.81 16.37
CA ASN A 405 14.11 8.40 16.00
C ASN A 405 12.93 8.16 15.06
N PHE A 406 13.17 7.41 13.98
CA PHE A 406 12.12 6.91 13.12
C PHE A 406 11.42 5.71 13.77
N ARG A 407 10.08 5.76 13.83
CA ARG A 407 9.24 4.76 14.52
C ARG A 407 8.66 3.78 13.51
N GLY A 408 8.62 2.51 13.90
CA GLY A 408 8.08 1.45 13.05
C GLY A 408 8.79 1.31 11.70
N GLY A 409 8.15 0.63 10.76
CA GLY A 409 8.67 0.45 9.40
C GLY A 409 7.89 1.21 8.33
N PRO A 410 8.40 1.24 7.09
CA PRO A 410 7.76 1.92 5.96
C PRO A 410 6.46 1.21 5.57
N ALA A 411 5.37 1.96 5.43
CA ALA A 411 4.02 1.44 5.23
C ALA A 411 3.36 1.92 3.95
N PHE A 412 3.47 3.22 3.64
CA PHE A 412 2.98 3.77 2.38
C PHE A 412 4.09 4.57 1.71
N LEU A 413 4.02 4.64 0.39
CA LEU A 413 5.00 5.27 -0.48
C LEU A 413 4.31 6.28 -1.39
N GLN A 414 4.96 7.42 -1.58
CA GLN A 414 4.56 8.36 -2.62
C GLN A 414 5.78 8.90 -3.35
N LEU A 415 5.84 8.68 -4.65
CA LEU A 415 6.95 9.13 -5.48
C LEU A 415 6.60 10.46 -6.15
N SER A 416 7.56 11.38 -6.16
CA SER A 416 7.48 12.62 -6.93
C SER A 416 7.51 12.34 -8.44
N VAL A 417 6.82 13.17 -9.22
CA VAL A 417 6.70 13.01 -10.69
C VAL A 417 8.07 12.97 -11.38
N ASP A 418 9.07 13.71 -10.89
CA ASP A 418 10.43 13.68 -11.44
C ASP A 418 11.26 12.47 -11.01
N GLY A 419 10.70 11.57 -10.18
CA GLY A 419 11.35 10.35 -9.72
C GLY A 419 12.51 10.56 -8.74
N LYS A 420 12.72 11.79 -8.24
CA LYS A 420 13.91 12.14 -7.43
C LYS A 420 13.70 12.05 -5.93
N ARG A 421 12.44 12.03 -5.48
CA ARG A 421 12.07 12.02 -4.06
C ARG A 421 10.97 11.00 -3.83
N LEU A 422 11.24 10.04 -2.95
CA LEU A 422 10.29 9.05 -2.47
C LEU A 422 9.92 9.39 -1.03
N TYR A 423 8.65 9.70 -0.79
CA TYR A 423 8.11 9.99 0.54
C TYR A 423 7.58 8.69 1.15
N VAL A 424 7.86 8.51 2.44
CA VAL A 424 7.68 7.24 3.13
C VAL A 424 6.96 7.50 4.44
N GLY A 425 5.72 7.04 4.56
CA GLY A 425 5.02 7.01 5.84
C GLY A 425 5.15 5.66 6.54
N ASN A 426 4.84 5.62 7.83
CA ASN A 426 5.08 4.44 8.68
C ASN A 426 3.83 3.80 9.31
N SER A 427 2.63 4.33 9.06
CA SER A 427 1.38 3.72 9.50
C SER A 427 0.71 2.97 8.35
N PHE A 428 0.36 1.70 8.58
CA PHE A 428 -0.30 0.85 7.59
C PHE A 428 -1.80 0.76 7.87
N TYR A 429 -2.17 0.32 9.08
CA TYR A 429 -3.55 0.25 9.54
C TYR A 429 -3.58 0.37 11.05
N LYS A 430 -4.32 1.35 11.60
CA LYS A 430 -4.24 1.75 13.01
C LYS A 430 -4.27 0.57 13.99
N GLN A 431 -5.16 -0.39 13.79
CA GLN A 431 -5.26 -1.54 14.67
C GLN A 431 -4.03 -2.45 14.57
N TRP A 432 -3.47 -2.64 13.38
CA TRP A 432 -2.26 -3.45 13.20
C TRP A 432 -1.04 -2.70 13.72
N ASP A 433 -0.96 -1.40 13.45
CA ASP A 433 0.06 -0.51 14.01
C ASP A 433 0.09 -0.62 15.54
N SER A 434 -1.06 -0.70 16.21
CA SER A 434 -1.13 -0.85 17.67
C SER A 434 -0.58 -2.17 18.20
N GLN A 435 -0.62 -3.23 17.38
CA GLN A 435 -0.13 -4.56 17.74
C GLN A 435 1.37 -4.70 17.49
N PHE A 436 1.83 -4.19 16.34
CA PHE A 436 3.20 -4.39 15.87
C PHE A 436 4.14 -3.24 16.24
N TYR A 437 3.61 -2.01 16.36
CA TYR A 437 4.36 -0.79 16.67
C TYR A 437 3.61 0.09 17.69
N PRO A 438 3.44 -0.34 18.95
CA PRO A 438 2.71 0.44 19.96
C PRO A 438 3.30 1.84 20.18
N GLU A 439 4.62 2.01 20.05
CA GLU A 439 5.31 3.31 20.10
C GLU A 439 4.87 4.28 19.00
N LEU A 440 4.48 3.75 17.83
CA LEU A 440 3.93 4.55 16.73
C LEU A 440 2.56 5.13 17.10
N ILE A 441 1.72 4.36 17.78
CA ILE A 441 0.42 4.84 18.28
C ILE A 441 0.60 5.85 19.40
N ALA A 442 1.52 5.59 20.33
CA ALA A 442 1.75 6.45 21.48
C ALA A 442 2.38 7.80 21.10
N ASN A 443 3.20 7.85 20.05
CA ASN A 443 3.96 9.04 19.68
C ASN A 443 3.64 9.59 18.30
N GLY A 444 2.66 9.05 17.57
CA GLY A 444 2.27 9.53 16.25
C GLY A 444 3.14 9.03 15.10
N GLY A 445 2.59 9.16 13.90
CA GLY A 445 3.19 8.78 12.63
C GLY A 445 4.20 9.79 12.12
N GLN A 446 5.02 9.33 11.19
CA GLN A 446 6.08 10.11 10.58
C GLN A 446 6.09 9.91 9.07
N ILE A 447 6.52 10.95 8.34
CA ILE A 447 6.83 10.87 6.91
C ILE A 447 8.30 11.26 6.72
N ALA A 448 9.09 10.29 6.26
CA ALA A 448 10.49 10.49 5.86
C ALA A 448 10.59 10.68 4.34
N ARG A 449 11.76 11.11 3.87
CA ARG A 449 12.09 11.21 2.43
C ARG A 449 13.34 10.42 2.11
N ILE A 450 13.29 9.68 1.01
CA ILE A 450 14.45 9.07 0.36
C ILE A 450 14.74 9.89 -0.90
N ASP A 451 15.97 10.37 -1.00
CA ASP A 451 16.49 11.05 -2.18
C ASP A 451 17.03 10.01 -3.17
N ILE A 452 16.64 10.14 -4.44
CA ILE A 452 17.00 9.26 -5.53
C ILE A 452 17.97 10.02 -6.44
N GLY A 453 19.25 9.67 -6.33
CA GLY A 453 20.35 10.27 -7.09
C GLY A 453 20.50 9.71 -8.50
N GLY A 454 21.56 10.15 -9.18
CA GLY A 454 21.92 9.63 -10.51
C GLY A 454 22.06 8.11 -10.53
N GLY A 455 21.52 7.48 -11.58
CA GLY A 455 21.51 6.01 -11.71
C GLY A 455 20.53 5.30 -10.78
N GLY A 456 19.63 6.02 -10.09
CA GLY A 456 18.60 5.43 -9.22
C GLY A 456 19.04 5.22 -7.77
N ARG A 457 20.25 5.61 -7.39
CA ARG A 457 20.77 5.37 -6.02
C ARG A 457 19.89 6.03 -4.96
N MET A 458 19.36 5.23 -4.04
CA MET A 458 18.55 5.70 -2.90
C MET A 458 19.42 6.08 -1.69
N SER A 459 19.12 7.22 -1.07
CA SER A 459 19.67 7.63 0.22
C SER A 459 18.59 8.26 1.11
N LEU A 460 18.51 7.84 2.37
CA LEU A 460 17.61 8.44 3.34
C LEU A 460 18.03 9.90 3.59
N SER A 461 17.09 10.83 3.46
CA SER A 461 17.30 12.25 3.75
C SER A 461 17.44 12.45 5.25
N ASP A 462 18.51 13.10 5.70
CA ASP A 462 18.72 13.50 7.09
C ASP A 462 17.95 14.77 7.49
N SER A 463 17.55 15.57 6.48
CA SER A 463 16.97 16.91 6.63
C SER A 463 15.44 16.98 6.47
N PHE A 464 14.76 15.89 6.10
CA PHE A 464 13.31 15.88 5.89
C PHE A 464 12.62 14.86 6.79
N LEU A 465 11.79 15.36 7.70
CA LEU A 465 10.90 14.57 8.53
C LEU A 465 9.67 15.40 8.82
N ILE A 466 8.49 14.84 8.54
CA ILE A 466 7.22 15.30 9.13
C ILE A 466 6.96 14.37 10.31
N ASP A 467 6.82 14.95 11.51
CA ASP A 467 6.49 14.20 12.72
C ASP A 467 5.14 14.70 13.27
N LEU A 468 4.17 13.81 13.33
CA LEU A 468 2.79 14.14 13.70
C LEU A 468 2.53 14.01 15.21
N LYS A 469 3.59 13.82 16.01
CA LYS A 469 3.50 13.70 17.48
C LYS A 469 2.83 14.90 18.13
N ASP A 470 3.33 16.09 17.80
CA ASP A 470 3.00 17.34 18.50
C ASP A 470 1.95 18.18 17.75
N MET A 471 1.27 17.60 16.77
CA MET A 471 0.13 18.25 16.11
C MET A 471 -1.01 18.45 17.12
N GLU A 472 -1.65 19.63 17.08
CA GLU A 472 -2.77 19.96 17.97
C GLU A 472 -3.90 18.93 17.84
N GLY A 473 -4.33 18.35 18.98
CA GLY A 473 -5.32 17.27 19.02
C GLY A 473 -4.77 15.87 18.72
N GLY A 474 -3.46 15.74 18.49
CA GLY A 474 -2.75 14.50 18.23
C GLY A 474 -2.43 13.66 19.48
N PRO A 475 -1.61 12.60 19.33
CA PRO A 475 -0.83 12.26 18.14
C PRO A 475 -1.69 11.73 16.97
N TYR A 476 -1.28 12.03 15.73
CA TYR A 476 -1.92 11.51 14.50
C TYR A 476 -1.04 10.51 13.75
N LEU A 477 -1.64 9.71 12.86
CA LEU A 477 -0.95 8.75 12.00
C LEU A 477 -0.97 9.24 10.54
N ALA A 478 0.13 9.02 9.81
CA ALA A 478 0.24 9.34 8.39
C ALA A 478 -0.13 8.11 7.55
N ARG A 479 -1.20 8.19 6.75
CA ARG A 479 -1.73 7.05 5.99
C ARG A 479 -1.71 7.21 4.47
N ASP A 480 -1.73 8.45 3.99
CA ASP A 480 -1.66 8.76 2.55
C ASP A 480 -1.04 10.16 2.38
N LEU A 481 -0.48 10.42 1.20
CA LEU A 481 0.07 11.70 0.80
C LEU A 481 -0.25 11.95 -0.68
N ARG A 482 -0.83 13.10 -0.99
CA ARG A 482 -1.16 13.49 -2.37
C ARG A 482 -0.52 14.81 -2.73
N PHE A 483 0.01 14.90 -3.95
CA PHE A 483 0.51 16.17 -4.48
C PHE A 483 -0.59 16.91 -5.25
N PHE A 484 -0.69 18.22 -5.05
CA PHE A 484 -1.68 19.07 -5.73
C PHE A 484 -1.65 18.94 -7.27
N ASN A 485 -0.45 18.84 -7.83
CA ASN A 485 -0.24 18.77 -9.28
C ASN A 485 -0.27 17.33 -9.83
N GLY A 486 -0.71 16.37 -9.02
CA GLY A 486 -0.66 14.96 -9.37
C GLY A 486 0.68 14.31 -9.06
N ASP A 487 0.67 12.99 -9.07
CA ASP A 487 1.76 12.13 -8.66
C ASP A 487 1.70 10.75 -9.32
N SER A 488 2.70 9.92 -9.06
CA SER A 488 2.86 8.62 -9.72
C SER A 488 1.80 7.57 -9.35
N THR A 489 0.79 7.91 -8.55
CA THR A 489 -0.28 6.98 -8.19
C THR A 489 -1.67 7.60 -8.37
N SER A 490 -1.77 8.93 -8.48
CA SER A 490 -3.02 9.63 -8.73
C SER A 490 -3.40 9.72 -10.21
N ASP A 491 -2.42 9.64 -11.12
CA ASP A 491 -2.59 10.02 -12.52
C ASP A 491 -2.54 8.80 -13.44
N ASN A 492 -3.47 8.74 -14.40
CA ASN A 492 -3.47 7.78 -15.49
C ASN A 492 -3.43 8.55 -16.83
N PHE A 493 -2.61 8.08 -17.77
CA PHE A 493 -2.41 8.74 -19.07
C PHE A 493 -3.26 8.09 -20.18
N LEU A 494 -3.51 8.86 -21.25
CA LEU A 494 -4.38 8.49 -22.38
C LEU A 494 -3.63 8.14 -23.65
#